data_AF-A0A7R7VW49-F1
#
_entry.id   AF-A0A7R7VW49-F1
#
_cell.length_a   1.000
_cell.length_b   1.000
_cell.length_c   1.000
_cell.angle_alpha   90.00
_cell.angle_beta   90.00
_cell.angle_gamma   90.00
#
_symmetry.space_group_name_H-M   'P 1'
#
loop_
_entity.id
_entity.type
_entity.pdbx_description
1 polymer ?
#
loop_
_entity_poly.entity_id
_entity_poly.type
_entity_poly.pdbx_seq_one_letter_code
_entity_poly.pdbx_strand_id
1 'polypeptide(L)'
;MQGIPTLYYVNGSNYTAIKPYRFSAYYKELDSAEISIPQNLKLLAGNVSAMSHHQLDKNAGVQWFCDGSGVEGDSENDTDDAEFPTKTCREHLQVLLLFPDCANPKTLKYAYSANPDWVDGYGENRCPIGMYRIPHLRFSIRYDLRSILPDGWSGAPPLKLSCGVSYCMHGDFINGWLPKAADNMVKDAPSNDREYFHVHGPKDEDDQGSECDAQDADPSRGTSDYWMSVRMMGASGNSTMSSRHSAYHRLGL
;
A
#
# COMPACT_ATOMS: atom_id res chain seq x y z
N MET A 1 -5.14 7.37 9.25
CA MET A 1 -4.84 6.61 8.02
C MET A 1 -3.50 5.94 8.23
N GLN A 2 -3.50 4.62 8.45
CA GLN A 2 -2.37 3.89 9.04
C GLN A 2 -1.86 2.76 8.12
N GLY A 3 -2.06 2.91 6.80
CA GLY A 3 -1.75 1.88 5.81
C GLY A 3 -0.82 2.32 4.67
N ILE A 4 -0.18 3.50 4.79
CA ILE A 4 0.93 3.95 3.94
C ILE A 4 1.88 4.80 4.79
N PRO A 5 3.20 4.88 4.47
CA PRO A 5 4.11 5.75 5.18
C PRO A 5 3.78 7.23 4.93
N THR A 6 3.90 8.06 5.97
CA THR A 6 3.69 9.51 5.85
C THR A 6 4.83 10.14 5.06
N LEU A 7 4.51 10.95 4.05
CA LEU A 7 5.49 11.75 3.33
C LEU A 7 5.81 13.02 4.13
N TYR A 8 7.09 13.39 4.22
CA TYR A 8 7.57 14.60 4.86
C TYR A 8 8.39 15.43 3.90
N TYR A 9 8.21 16.75 3.96
CA TYR A 9 9.21 17.71 3.50
C TYR A 9 10.27 17.89 4.60
N VAL A 10 11.54 17.85 4.20
CA VAL A 10 12.69 17.94 5.10
C VAL A 10 13.46 19.22 4.84
N ASN A 11 13.60 20.06 5.87
CA ASN A 11 14.44 21.26 5.87
C ASN A 11 15.35 21.24 7.09
N GLY A 12 16.60 20.78 6.91
CA GLY A 12 17.50 20.54 8.02
C GLY A 12 16.92 19.51 9.00
N SER A 13 16.65 19.93 10.24
CA SER A 13 16.04 19.09 11.28
C SER A 13 14.51 19.22 11.35
N ASN A 14 13.91 20.06 10.53
CA ASN A 14 12.46 20.28 10.49
C ASN A 14 11.80 19.31 9.50
N TYR A 15 10.75 18.64 9.96
CA TYR A 15 9.95 17.69 9.20
C TYR A 15 8.51 18.18 9.13
N THR A 16 8.03 18.46 7.93
CA THR A 16 6.65 18.90 7.71
C THR A 16 5.86 17.78 7.04
N ALA A 17 4.87 17.23 7.74
CA ALA A 17 4.03 16.15 7.19
C ALA A 17 3.22 16.66 6.00
N ILE A 18 3.26 15.91 4.90
CA ILE A 18 2.55 16.20 3.66
C ILE A 18 1.35 15.26 3.60
N LYS A 19 0.15 15.84 3.62
CA LYS A 19 -1.09 15.07 3.47
C LYS A 19 -1.29 14.70 2.00
N PRO A 20 -1.75 13.48 1.69
CA PRO A 20 -2.22 13.17 0.34
C PRO A 20 -3.27 14.19 -0.11
N TYR A 21 -3.08 14.76 -1.29
CA TYR A 21 -4.10 15.55 -1.99
C TYR A 21 -5.23 14.62 -2.47
N ARG A 22 -4.86 13.45 -2.99
CA ARG A 22 -5.81 12.40 -3.38
C ARG A 22 -5.22 11.04 -3.09
N PHE A 23 -6.04 10.18 -2.49
CA PHE A 23 -5.77 8.75 -2.37
C PHE A 23 -6.84 8.02 -3.17
N SER A 24 -6.43 7.21 -4.15
CA SER A 24 -7.34 6.38 -4.94
C SER A 24 -6.92 4.92 -4.85
N ALA A 25 -7.85 4.08 -4.44
CA ALA A 25 -7.74 2.62 -4.48
C ALA A 25 -8.73 2.09 -5.51
N TYR A 26 -8.26 1.20 -6.39
CA TYR A 26 -9.12 0.54 -7.37
C TYR A 26 -8.55 -0.83 -7.72
N TYR A 27 -9.45 -1.70 -8.16
CA TYR A 27 -9.12 -3.01 -8.67
C TYR A 27 -8.94 -2.94 -10.18
N LYS A 28 -7.85 -3.50 -10.68
CA LYS A 28 -7.60 -3.74 -12.10
C LYS A 28 -7.74 -5.23 -12.39
N GLU A 29 -7.85 -5.58 -13.68
CA GLU A 29 -7.85 -6.98 -14.13
C GLU A 29 -8.92 -7.83 -13.41
N LEU A 30 -10.07 -7.22 -13.12
CA LEU A 30 -11.16 -7.88 -12.39
C LEU A 30 -11.72 -9.08 -13.17
N ASP A 31 -11.68 -9.02 -14.50
CA ASP A 31 -12.04 -10.08 -15.43
C ASP A 31 -11.12 -11.32 -15.31
N SER A 32 -9.91 -11.13 -14.79
CA SER A 32 -8.94 -12.22 -14.54
C SER A 32 -9.08 -12.85 -13.15
N ALA A 33 -9.95 -12.33 -12.28
CA ALA A 33 -10.13 -12.86 -10.94
C ALA A 33 -10.96 -14.16 -10.95
N GLU A 34 -10.46 -15.21 -10.31
CA GLU A 34 -11.13 -16.51 -10.20
C GLU A 34 -12.02 -16.59 -8.96
N ILE A 35 -11.63 -15.88 -7.90
CA ILE A 35 -12.36 -15.83 -6.64
C ILE A 35 -12.44 -14.38 -6.12
N SER A 36 -13.46 -14.11 -5.31
CA SER A 36 -13.52 -12.89 -4.52
C SER A 36 -12.38 -12.82 -3.52
N ILE A 37 -12.03 -11.61 -3.07
CA ILE A 37 -10.97 -11.40 -2.08
C ILE A 37 -11.35 -12.18 -0.80
N PRO A 38 -10.55 -13.16 -0.36
CA PRO A 38 -10.84 -13.94 0.83
C PRO A 38 -11.08 -13.05 2.06
N GLN A 39 -12.08 -13.41 2.86
CA GLN A 39 -12.38 -12.70 4.10
C GLN A 39 -11.19 -12.81 5.07
N ASN A 40 -10.92 -11.72 5.81
CA ASN A 40 -9.76 -11.58 6.71
C ASN A 40 -8.39 -11.57 6.00
N LEU A 41 -8.33 -11.59 4.66
CA LEU A 41 -7.07 -11.43 3.96
C LEU A 41 -6.45 -10.07 4.28
N LYS A 42 -5.15 -10.10 4.56
CA LYS A 42 -4.31 -8.91 4.72
C LYS A 42 -3.22 -8.97 3.68
N LEU A 43 -3.01 -7.88 2.97
CA LEU A 43 -1.99 -7.77 1.95
C LEU A 43 -1.02 -6.65 2.35
N LEU A 44 0.26 -6.91 2.14
CA LEU A 44 1.32 -5.91 2.19
C LEU A 44 1.95 -5.84 0.80
N ALA A 45 2.01 -4.64 0.25
CA ALA A 45 2.73 -4.32 -0.97
C ALA A 45 3.93 -3.42 -0.65
N GLY A 46 5.02 -3.56 -1.40
CA GLY A 46 6.27 -2.83 -1.14
C GLY A 46 7.08 -3.41 0.01
N ASN A 47 7.98 -2.61 0.61
CA ASN A 47 8.86 -3.09 1.67
C ASN A 47 9.26 -1.95 2.64
N VAL A 48 8.77 -2.00 3.88
CA VAL A 48 9.02 -0.98 4.91
C VAL A 48 10.50 -0.77 5.26
N SER A 49 11.37 -1.76 5.00
CA SER A 49 12.81 -1.70 5.31
C SER A 49 13.69 -1.52 4.09
N ALA A 50 13.11 -1.32 2.90
CA ALA A 50 13.89 -1.13 1.68
C ALA A 50 14.60 0.23 1.69
N MET A 51 15.88 0.18 1.38
CA MET A 51 16.79 1.32 1.26
C MET A 51 17.31 1.48 -0.18
N SER A 52 16.97 0.54 -1.06
CA SER A 52 17.33 0.51 -2.48
C SER A 52 16.32 -0.30 -3.28
N HIS A 53 16.28 -0.09 -4.59
CA HIS A 53 15.38 -0.80 -5.51
C HIS A 53 15.55 -2.32 -5.50
N HIS A 54 16.77 -2.84 -5.29
CA HIS A 54 17.01 -4.29 -5.23
C HIS A 54 16.28 -4.99 -4.07
N GLN A 55 15.78 -4.25 -3.09
CA GLN A 55 15.03 -4.79 -1.95
C GLN A 55 13.51 -4.72 -2.15
N LEU A 56 13.05 -4.17 -3.27
CA LEU A 56 11.66 -4.14 -3.66
C LEU A 56 11.30 -5.41 -4.44
N ASP A 57 10.08 -5.89 -4.23
CA ASP A 57 9.48 -6.81 -5.19
C ASP A 57 9.16 -6.02 -6.46
N LYS A 58 9.76 -6.38 -7.59
CA LYS A 58 9.51 -5.75 -8.89
C LYS A 58 8.03 -5.74 -9.27
N ASN A 59 7.27 -6.74 -8.83
CA ASN A 59 5.84 -6.86 -9.13
C ASN A 59 4.99 -5.92 -8.27
N ALA A 60 5.53 -5.37 -7.18
CA ALA A 60 4.86 -4.31 -6.42
C ALA A 60 4.76 -3.00 -7.21
N GLY A 61 5.53 -2.85 -8.29
CA GLY A 61 5.41 -1.72 -9.22
C GLY A 61 5.44 -0.36 -8.53
N VAL A 62 6.30 -0.22 -7.50
CA VAL A 62 6.47 1.05 -6.79
C VAL A 62 7.02 2.07 -7.79
N GLN A 63 6.23 3.10 -8.07
CA GLN A 63 6.63 4.12 -9.04
C GLN A 63 6.31 5.51 -8.53
N TRP A 64 7.31 6.39 -8.43
CA TRP A 64 7.16 7.81 -8.15
C TRP A 64 7.35 8.62 -9.42
N PHE A 65 6.43 9.55 -9.71
CA PHE A 65 6.51 10.39 -10.91
C PHE A 65 5.72 11.68 -10.76
N CYS A 66 5.90 12.59 -11.71
CA CYS A 66 5.17 13.85 -11.77
C CYS A 66 3.96 13.74 -12.70
N ASP A 67 2.77 14.08 -12.20
CA ASP A 67 1.55 14.18 -13.01
C ASP A 67 1.62 15.38 -13.97
N GLY A 68 1.16 15.19 -15.22
CA GLY A 68 0.95 16.29 -16.16
C GLY A 68 2.20 16.86 -16.83
N SER A 69 3.29 16.08 -16.89
CA SER A 69 4.51 16.44 -17.62
C SER A 69 4.32 16.42 -19.14
N GLY A 70 3.36 15.69 -19.72
CA GLY A 70 3.22 15.58 -21.19
C GLY A 70 4.43 14.92 -21.89
N VAL A 71 5.53 14.77 -21.16
CA VAL A 71 6.67 13.90 -21.37
C VAL A 71 6.43 12.70 -20.47
N GLU A 72 6.25 11.52 -21.04
CA GLU A 72 6.50 10.27 -20.33
C GLU A 72 7.94 10.36 -19.81
N GLY A 73 8.11 10.67 -18.52
CA GLY A 73 9.41 10.92 -17.91
C GLY A 73 9.98 12.32 -18.18
N ASP A 74 9.86 13.22 -17.21
CA ASP A 74 10.95 14.17 -16.93
C ASP A 74 12.14 13.46 -16.22
N SER A 75 12.18 12.13 -16.30
CA SER A 75 13.30 11.25 -16.10
C SER A 75 14.12 11.14 -17.39
N GLU A 76 14.61 12.24 -17.97
CA GLU A 76 15.70 12.10 -18.95
C GLU A 76 16.94 11.44 -18.32
N ASN A 77 16.98 11.29 -16.98
CA ASN A 77 18.02 10.59 -16.23
C ASN A 77 17.56 9.71 -15.03
N ASP A 78 16.27 9.60 -14.71
CA ASP A 78 15.81 8.74 -13.58
C ASP A 78 15.53 7.31 -14.10
N THR A 79 16.49 6.41 -13.94
CA THR A 79 16.38 5.00 -14.36
C THR A 79 15.65 4.11 -13.34
N ASP A 80 15.34 4.65 -12.17
CA ASP A 80 14.73 3.93 -11.06
C ASP A 80 13.34 4.49 -10.73
N ASP A 81 12.32 3.79 -11.20
CA ASP A 81 10.91 4.12 -10.98
C ASP A 81 10.57 4.33 -9.48
N ALA A 82 11.29 3.67 -8.56
CA ALA A 82 11.02 3.76 -7.14
C ALA A 82 11.76 4.91 -6.42
N GLU A 83 12.58 5.69 -7.14
CA GLU A 83 13.24 6.88 -6.61
C GLU A 83 12.34 8.12 -6.72
N PHE A 84 12.45 9.06 -5.78
CA PHE A 84 11.76 10.33 -5.89
C PHE A 84 12.29 11.15 -7.08
N PRO A 85 11.43 11.85 -7.84
CA PRO A 85 11.87 12.72 -8.92
C PRO A 85 12.90 13.76 -8.48
N THR A 86 13.93 13.96 -9.30
CA THR A 86 15.01 14.93 -9.03
C THR A 86 14.60 16.39 -9.25
N LYS A 87 13.38 16.66 -9.71
CA LYS A 87 12.84 18.02 -9.93
C LYS A 87 11.41 18.13 -9.46
N THR A 88 11.00 19.35 -9.11
CA THR A 88 9.62 19.62 -8.70
C THR A 88 8.59 19.28 -9.76
N CYS A 89 7.57 18.54 -9.35
CA CYS A 89 6.42 18.26 -10.18
C CYS A 89 5.59 19.54 -10.40
N ARG A 90 5.25 19.81 -11.67
CA ARG A 90 4.44 20.97 -12.06
C ARG A 90 3.04 20.95 -11.44
N GLU A 91 2.43 19.76 -11.38
CA GLU A 91 1.09 19.57 -10.80
C GLU A 91 1.15 18.80 -9.49
N HIS A 92 1.32 17.48 -9.55
CA HIS A 92 1.35 16.62 -8.36
C HIS A 92 2.53 15.65 -8.43
N LEU A 93 3.10 15.36 -7.27
CA LEU A 93 3.90 14.15 -7.10
C LEU A 93 2.95 12.98 -6.93
N GLN A 94 3.12 11.92 -7.71
CA GLN A 94 2.30 10.72 -7.65
C GLN A 94 3.16 9.50 -7.29
N VAL A 95 2.57 8.58 -6.53
CA VAL A 95 3.07 7.22 -6.36
C VAL A 95 2.03 6.18 -6.73
N LEU A 96 2.47 5.13 -7.41
CA LEU A 96 1.71 3.91 -7.65
C LEU A 96 2.28 2.75 -6.82
N LEU A 97 1.39 1.88 -6.37
CA LEU A 97 1.73 0.65 -5.66
C LEU A 97 0.73 -0.45 -6.01
N LEU A 98 1.22 -1.58 -6.50
CA LEU A 98 0.45 -2.76 -6.87
C LEU A 98 0.50 -3.81 -5.75
N PHE A 99 -0.67 -4.32 -5.39
CA PHE A 99 -0.80 -5.35 -4.39
C PHE A 99 -0.72 -6.76 -5.00
N PRO A 100 -0.31 -7.76 -4.20
CA PRO A 100 -0.42 -9.16 -4.58
C PRO A 100 -1.85 -9.50 -5.02
N ASP A 101 -1.93 -10.30 -6.07
CA ASP A 101 -3.13 -10.57 -6.86
C ASP A 101 -3.41 -12.08 -7.01
N CYS A 102 -2.72 -12.88 -6.20
CA CYS A 102 -2.98 -14.29 -5.96
C CYS A 102 -3.19 -14.54 -4.46
N ALA A 103 -4.18 -15.37 -4.10
CA ALA A 103 -4.41 -15.76 -2.72
C ALA A 103 -4.84 -17.22 -2.58
N ASN A 104 -4.50 -17.81 -1.42
CA ASN A 104 -5.04 -19.09 -1.00
C ASN A 104 -6.18 -18.85 0.02
N PRO A 105 -7.44 -19.18 -0.28
CA PRO A 105 -8.57 -18.85 0.58
C PRO A 105 -8.58 -19.63 1.91
N LYS A 106 -7.80 -20.71 2.04
CA LYS A 106 -7.72 -21.52 3.27
C LYS A 106 -6.62 -21.04 4.22
N THR A 107 -5.46 -20.65 3.67
CA THR A 107 -4.28 -20.27 4.46
C THR A 107 -4.09 -18.75 4.56
N LEU A 108 -4.81 -17.97 3.75
CA LEU A 108 -4.68 -16.51 3.62
C LEU A 108 -3.28 -16.04 3.20
N LYS A 109 -2.44 -16.95 2.70
CA LYS A 109 -1.19 -16.59 2.02
C LYS A 109 -1.50 -15.95 0.68
N TYR A 110 -0.65 -15.00 0.29
CA TYR A 110 -0.76 -14.27 -0.97
C TYR A 110 0.57 -14.28 -1.72
N ALA A 111 0.50 -13.97 -3.01
CA ALA A 111 1.65 -13.80 -3.89
C ALA A 111 1.29 -12.89 -5.06
N TYR A 112 2.30 -12.38 -5.75
CA TYR A 112 2.10 -11.76 -7.06
C TYR A 112 1.93 -12.83 -8.13
N SER A 113 1.15 -12.52 -9.15
CA SER A 113 1.04 -13.34 -10.34
C SER A 113 2.33 -13.27 -11.16
N ALA A 114 2.63 -14.35 -11.89
CA ALA A 114 3.80 -14.42 -12.76
C ALA A 114 3.50 -15.26 -14.00
N ASN A 115 4.30 -15.07 -15.06
CA ASN A 115 4.16 -15.90 -16.25
C ASN A 115 4.74 -17.31 -15.97
N PRO A 116 3.92 -18.38 -16.03
CA PRO A 116 4.39 -19.74 -15.78
C PRO A 116 5.42 -20.24 -16.80
N ASP A 117 5.50 -19.63 -18.00
CA ASP A 117 6.55 -19.95 -18.98
C ASP A 117 7.96 -19.55 -18.52
N TRP A 118 8.04 -18.61 -17.57
CA TRP A 118 9.30 -18.02 -17.10
C TRP A 118 9.57 -18.21 -15.61
N VAL A 119 8.56 -18.65 -14.83
CA VAL A 119 8.66 -18.79 -13.37
C VAL A 119 8.06 -20.12 -12.94
N ASP A 120 8.92 -21.00 -12.41
CA ASP A 120 8.52 -22.30 -11.89
C ASP A 120 7.55 -22.19 -10.71
N GLY A 121 6.68 -23.20 -10.57
CA GLY A 121 5.72 -23.29 -9.47
C GLY A 121 4.46 -22.45 -9.63
N TYR A 122 4.25 -21.87 -10.82
CA TYR A 122 3.04 -21.14 -11.20
C TYR A 122 2.16 -21.98 -12.14
N GLY A 123 0.84 -21.88 -11.97
CA GLY A 123 -0.15 -22.53 -12.83
C GLY A 123 -0.56 -21.67 -14.03
N GLU A 124 -1.42 -22.21 -14.89
CA GLU A 124 -1.97 -21.50 -16.07
C GLU A 124 -2.71 -20.21 -15.69
N ASN A 125 -3.31 -20.18 -14.48
CA ASN A 125 -3.94 -18.99 -13.92
C ASN A 125 -2.94 -17.91 -13.47
N ARG A 126 -1.62 -18.08 -13.74
CA ARG A 126 -0.54 -17.17 -13.36
C ARG A 126 -0.35 -17.00 -11.87
N CYS A 127 -0.92 -17.88 -11.04
CA CYS A 127 -0.68 -17.89 -9.60
C CYS A 127 0.18 -19.08 -9.17
N PRO A 128 0.86 -19.01 -8.01
CA PRO A 128 1.51 -20.18 -7.45
C PRO A 128 0.53 -21.35 -7.33
N ILE A 129 1.00 -22.58 -7.57
CA ILE A 129 0.16 -23.78 -7.53
C ILE A 129 -0.60 -23.84 -6.19
N GLY A 130 -1.93 -23.96 -6.26
CA GLY A 130 -2.82 -23.96 -5.09
C GLY A 130 -3.25 -22.57 -4.60
N MET A 131 -2.95 -21.51 -5.35
CA MET A 131 -3.52 -20.17 -5.19
C MET A 131 -4.39 -19.80 -6.38
N TYR A 132 -5.26 -18.82 -6.19
CA TYR A 132 -6.23 -18.33 -7.16
C TYR A 132 -6.06 -16.83 -7.38
N ARG A 133 -6.36 -16.38 -8.59
CA ARG A 133 -6.39 -14.95 -8.94
C ARG A 133 -7.50 -14.25 -8.14
N ILE A 134 -7.16 -13.11 -7.56
CA ILE A 134 -8.09 -12.21 -6.87
C ILE A 134 -8.09 -10.84 -7.56
N PRO A 135 -9.10 -9.98 -7.34
CA PRO A 135 -9.08 -8.58 -7.76
C PRO A 135 -7.75 -7.89 -7.43
N HIS A 136 -7.05 -7.40 -8.45
CA HIS A 136 -5.71 -6.83 -8.30
C HIS A 136 -5.81 -5.37 -7.86
N LEU A 137 -5.55 -5.12 -6.57
CA LEU A 137 -5.63 -3.79 -5.98
C LEU A 137 -4.43 -2.92 -6.38
N ARG A 138 -4.69 -1.66 -6.74
CA ARG A 138 -3.67 -0.62 -6.93
C ARG A 138 -3.97 0.58 -6.04
N PHE A 139 -2.96 1.08 -5.34
CA PHE A 139 -2.99 2.43 -4.77
C PHE A 139 -2.39 3.43 -5.76
N SER A 140 -3.04 4.58 -5.88
CA SER A 140 -2.57 5.77 -6.60
C SER A 140 -2.73 6.97 -5.69
N ILE A 141 -1.61 7.54 -5.26
CA ILE A 141 -1.57 8.56 -4.24
C ILE A 141 -0.90 9.78 -4.83
N ARG A 142 -1.57 10.93 -4.72
CA ARG A 142 -1.09 12.21 -5.23
C ARG A 142 -0.86 13.16 -4.07
N TYR A 143 0.24 13.90 -4.15
CA TYR A 143 0.62 14.96 -3.22
C TYR A 143 0.72 16.28 -3.96
N ASP A 144 0.07 17.31 -3.43
CA ASP A 144 0.27 18.68 -3.88
C ASP A 144 1.39 19.31 -3.06
N LEU A 145 2.52 19.58 -3.71
CA LEU A 145 3.72 20.13 -3.07
C LEU A 145 3.82 21.65 -3.22
N ARG A 146 2.98 22.28 -4.05
CA ARG A 146 3.15 23.68 -4.48
C ARG A 146 3.07 24.67 -3.33
N SER A 147 2.24 24.40 -2.32
CA SER A 147 2.13 25.25 -1.12
C SER A 147 3.21 24.98 -0.07
N ILE A 148 3.87 23.83 -0.12
CA ILE A 148 4.88 23.39 0.88
C ILE A 148 6.30 23.72 0.39
N LEU A 149 6.51 23.61 -0.92
CA LEU A 149 7.76 23.84 -1.64
C LEU A 149 7.53 24.91 -2.73
N PRO A 150 7.26 26.17 -2.37
CA PRO A 150 6.93 27.22 -3.34
C PRO A 150 8.08 27.52 -4.31
N ASP A 151 9.33 27.37 -3.86
CA ASP A 151 10.53 27.57 -4.67
C ASP A 151 10.93 26.30 -5.45
N GLY A 152 10.25 25.18 -5.20
CA GLY A 152 10.57 23.87 -5.75
C GLY A 152 11.92 23.30 -5.27
N TRP A 153 12.45 22.36 -6.04
CA TRP A 153 13.74 21.70 -5.87
C TRP A 153 14.29 21.25 -7.23
N SER A 154 15.61 21.13 -7.28
CA SER A 154 16.34 20.49 -8.37
C SER A 154 17.54 19.74 -7.75
N GLY A 155 17.76 18.50 -8.18
CA GLY A 155 18.75 17.60 -7.58
C GLY A 155 18.12 16.71 -6.51
N ALA A 156 18.84 16.50 -5.40
CA ALA A 156 18.38 15.62 -4.33
C ALA A 156 17.00 16.10 -3.79
N PRO A 157 15.97 15.24 -3.79
CA PRO A 157 14.64 15.63 -3.37
C PRO A 157 14.61 15.89 -1.86
N PRO A 158 14.02 17.01 -1.39
CA PRO A 158 13.91 17.32 0.03
C PRO A 158 12.76 16.55 0.69
N LEU A 159 12.62 15.27 0.35
CA LEU A 159 11.48 14.43 0.72
C LEU A 159 11.95 13.19 1.47
N LYS A 160 11.14 12.76 2.43
CA LYS A 160 11.38 11.53 3.18
C LYS A 160 10.07 10.86 3.55
N LEU A 161 10.03 9.53 3.51
CA LEU A 161 8.93 8.76 4.08
C LEU A 161 9.16 8.53 5.57
N SER A 162 8.09 8.32 6.34
CA SER A 162 8.18 7.99 7.76
C SER A 162 9.06 6.77 8.06
N CYS A 163 9.17 5.85 7.09
CA CYS A 163 10.03 4.67 7.16
C CYS A 163 11.47 4.88 6.66
N GLY A 164 11.79 6.00 5.99
CA GLY A 164 13.08 6.16 5.32
C GLY A 164 13.01 6.86 3.96
N VAL A 165 13.81 6.37 3.01
CA VAL A 165 13.89 6.87 1.62
C VAL A 165 12.68 6.39 0.79
N SER A 166 12.54 6.84 -0.46
CA SER A 166 11.42 6.49 -1.34
C SER A 166 11.16 4.98 -1.47
N TYR A 167 12.23 4.17 -1.46
CA TYR A 167 12.17 2.72 -1.56
C TYR A 167 11.40 2.05 -0.42
N CYS A 168 11.28 2.67 0.76
CA CYS A 168 10.53 2.07 1.87
C CYS A 168 9.01 2.16 1.71
N MET A 169 8.54 2.73 0.58
CA MET A 169 7.13 2.81 0.24
C MET A 169 6.47 1.44 0.37
N HIS A 170 5.35 1.42 1.08
CA HIS A 170 4.52 0.24 1.24
C HIS A 170 3.07 0.64 1.42
N GLY A 171 2.21 -0.36 1.32
CA GLY A 171 0.78 -0.22 1.49
C GLY A 171 0.22 -1.44 2.19
N ASP A 172 -0.62 -1.21 3.18
CA ASP A 172 -1.36 -2.24 3.89
C ASP A 172 -2.81 -2.23 3.41
N PHE A 173 -3.32 -3.41 3.11
CA PHE A 173 -4.72 -3.63 2.81
C PHE A 173 -5.27 -4.71 3.74
N ILE A 174 -6.43 -4.43 4.34
CA ILE A 174 -7.20 -5.39 5.11
C ILE A 174 -8.55 -5.49 4.41
N ASN A 175 -8.95 -6.71 4.03
CA ASN A 175 -10.22 -6.89 3.34
C ASN A 175 -11.40 -6.53 4.26
N GLY A 176 -12.11 -5.47 3.90
CA GLY A 176 -13.32 -5.01 4.57
C GLY A 176 -14.60 -5.20 3.76
N TRP A 177 -14.54 -5.84 2.58
CA TRP A 177 -15.73 -6.08 1.77
C TRP A 177 -16.66 -7.08 2.44
N LEU A 178 -17.96 -6.75 2.50
CA LEU A 178 -18.98 -7.72 2.85
C LEU A 178 -18.93 -8.89 1.85
N PRO A 179 -19.04 -10.17 2.31
CA PRO A 179 -18.85 -11.32 1.44
C PRO A 179 -19.62 -11.26 0.11
N LYS A 180 -20.92 -10.95 0.18
CA LYS A 180 -21.78 -10.84 -1.01
C LYS A 180 -21.36 -9.71 -1.96
N ALA A 181 -20.87 -8.59 -1.44
CA ALA A 181 -20.37 -7.50 -2.27
C ALA A 181 -19.04 -7.89 -2.96
N ALA A 182 -18.14 -8.58 -2.25
CA ALA A 182 -16.91 -9.11 -2.83
C ALA A 182 -17.18 -10.13 -3.95
N ASP A 183 -18.19 -10.99 -3.76
CA ASP A 183 -18.61 -11.96 -4.77
C ASP A 183 -19.22 -11.27 -6.00
N ASN A 184 -20.09 -10.28 -5.80
CA ASN A 184 -20.70 -9.50 -6.88
C ASN A 184 -19.64 -8.74 -7.70
N MET A 185 -18.61 -8.18 -7.05
CA MET A 185 -17.51 -7.50 -7.74
C MET A 185 -16.87 -8.38 -8.81
N VAL A 186 -16.57 -9.65 -8.49
CA VAL A 186 -15.96 -10.59 -9.44
C VAL A 186 -16.98 -11.05 -10.48
N LYS A 187 -18.20 -11.35 -10.05
CA LYS A 187 -19.28 -11.82 -10.93
C LYS A 187 -19.65 -10.81 -12.02
N ASP A 188 -19.71 -9.54 -11.67
CA ASP A 188 -20.23 -8.49 -12.54
C ASP A 188 -19.15 -7.85 -13.42
N ALA A 189 -17.86 -8.04 -13.08
CA ALA A 189 -16.74 -7.46 -13.82
C ALA A 189 -16.70 -7.78 -15.33
N PRO A 190 -16.96 -9.03 -15.79
CA PRO A 190 -16.94 -9.35 -17.22
C PRO A 190 -17.98 -8.59 -18.05
N SER A 191 -19.06 -8.12 -17.41
CA SER A 191 -20.11 -7.33 -18.07
C SER A 191 -19.84 -5.82 -18.08
N ASN A 192 -18.75 -5.37 -17.46
CA ASN A 192 -18.44 -3.95 -17.22
C ASN A 192 -17.00 -3.60 -17.65
N ASP A 193 -16.49 -4.21 -18.72
CA ASP A 193 -15.07 -4.17 -19.15
C ASP A 193 -14.52 -2.77 -19.50
N ARG A 194 -15.35 -1.72 -19.51
CA ARG A 194 -14.98 -0.37 -19.98
C ARG A 194 -15.47 0.79 -19.10
N GLU A 195 -16.26 0.55 -18.06
CA GLU A 195 -16.82 1.61 -17.23
C GLU A 195 -16.68 1.30 -15.73
N TYR A 196 -16.48 2.32 -14.92
CA TYR A 196 -16.61 2.19 -13.47
C TYR A 196 -18.03 1.71 -13.15
N PHE A 197 -18.14 0.56 -12.47
CA PHE A 197 -19.44 0.02 -12.08
C PHE A 197 -19.62 0.02 -10.57
N HIS A 198 -20.86 0.14 -10.15
CA HIS A 198 -21.22 0.06 -8.75
C HIS A 198 -21.23 -1.40 -8.29
N VAL A 199 -20.58 -1.70 -7.18
CA VAL A 199 -20.56 -3.05 -6.59
C VAL A 199 -21.71 -3.17 -5.60
N HIS A 200 -22.77 -3.87 -6.01
CA HIS A 200 -23.94 -4.06 -5.17
C HIS A 200 -23.65 -4.99 -3.98
N GLY A 201 -24.10 -4.59 -2.79
CA GLY A 201 -23.90 -5.31 -1.54
C GLY A 201 -25.21 -5.62 -0.80
N PRO A 202 -25.15 -6.37 0.31
CA PRO A 202 -26.33 -6.65 1.14
C PRO A 202 -26.80 -5.43 1.96
N LYS A 203 -26.01 -4.36 2.01
CA LYS A 203 -26.32 -3.07 2.66
C LYS A 203 -26.41 -1.93 1.66
N ASP A 204 -26.83 -2.28 0.44
CA ASP A 204 -26.91 -1.34 -0.67
C ASP A 204 -28.36 -0.85 -0.84
N GLU A 205 -28.84 -0.14 0.18
CA GLU A 205 -30.14 0.55 0.12
C GLU A 205 -29.91 2.01 -0.31
N ASP A 206 -30.32 2.34 -1.54
CA ASP A 206 -30.57 3.70 -2.06
C ASP A 206 -29.47 4.77 -1.87
N ASP A 207 -28.31 4.63 -2.52
CA ASP A 207 -27.29 5.69 -2.64
C ASP A 207 -26.82 6.31 -1.30
N GLN A 208 -27.08 5.67 -0.15
CA GLN A 208 -26.80 6.22 1.18
C GLN A 208 -25.30 6.22 1.54
N GLY A 209 -24.44 5.74 0.63
CA GLY A 209 -23.01 5.62 0.86
C GLY A 209 -22.69 4.58 1.93
N SER A 210 -21.52 4.72 2.56
CA SER A 210 -21.10 3.80 3.62
C SER A 210 -21.92 4.04 4.90
N GLU A 211 -22.71 3.05 5.34
CA GLU A 211 -23.33 3.02 6.68
C GLU A 211 -22.31 2.95 7.84
N CYS A 212 -21.02 2.77 7.53
CA CYS A 212 -19.97 2.69 8.52
C CYS A 212 -19.48 4.09 8.93
N ASP A 213 -19.79 4.49 10.16
CA ASP A 213 -19.07 5.55 10.87
C ASP A 213 -17.71 5.01 11.35
N ALA A 214 -16.76 4.90 10.43
CA ALA A 214 -15.42 4.40 10.74
C ALA A 214 -14.72 5.34 11.73
N GLN A 215 -14.55 4.87 12.97
CA GLN A 215 -13.68 5.52 13.96
C GLN A 215 -12.36 4.78 14.02
N ASP A 216 -11.26 5.53 14.12
CA ASP A 216 -9.99 4.97 14.54
C ASP A 216 -10.21 4.30 15.90
N ALA A 217 -9.89 3.01 16.02
CA ALA A 217 -10.02 2.28 17.28
C ALA A 217 -9.09 2.85 18.36
N ASP A 218 -8.13 3.68 17.96
CA ASP A 218 -7.10 4.25 18.81
C ASP A 218 -6.70 5.69 18.39
N PRO A 219 -7.64 6.64 18.42
CA PRO A 219 -7.44 7.96 17.85
C PRO A 219 -6.40 8.79 18.63
N SER A 220 -6.14 8.42 19.89
CA SER A 220 -5.27 9.19 20.80
C SER A 220 -3.81 8.76 20.79
N ARG A 221 -3.47 7.58 20.25
CA ARG A 221 -2.10 7.05 20.27
C ARG A 221 -1.38 7.17 18.93
N GLY A 222 -1.97 7.80 17.91
CA GLY A 222 -1.27 8.20 16.68
C GLY A 222 -0.52 9.53 16.82
N THR A 223 0.45 9.78 15.94
CA THR A 223 1.15 11.08 15.85
C THR A 223 1.48 11.43 14.40
N SER A 224 1.42 12.72 14.06
CA SER A 224 1.97 13.27 12.82
C SER A 224 3.33 13.94 13.01
N ASP A 225 3.85 13.96 14.24
CA ASP A 225 5.18 14.47 14.55
C ASP A 225 6.22 13.37 14.29
N TYR A 226 7.18 13.66 13.40
CA TYR A 226 8.19 12.70 12.97
C TYR A 226 9.03 12.19 14.15
N TRP A 227 9.49 13.07 15.04
CA TRP A 227 10.35 12.67 16.16
C TRP A 227 9.61 11.85 17.20
N MET A 228 8.35 12.17 17.45
CA MET A 228 7.45 11.36 18.27
C MET A 228 7.23 9.98 17.63
N SER A 229 7.01 9.91 16.32
CA SER A 229 6.90 8.62 15.59
C SER A 229 8.15 7.76 15.77
N VAL A 230 9.34 8.34 15.59
CA VAL A 230 10.62 7.63 15.79
C VAL A 230 10.76 7.13 17.23
N ARG A 231 10.42 7.97 18.21
CA ARG A 231 10.46 7.59 19.63
C ARG A 231 9.50 6.45 19.95
N MET A 232 8.28 6.47 19.41
CA MET A 232 7.28 5.43 19.61
C MET A 232 7.74 4.09 19.02
N MET A 233 8.35 4.10 17.83
CA MET A 233 8.94 2.89 17.24
C MET A 233 10.07 2.33 18.12
N GLY A 234 10.97 3.17 18.63
CA GLY A 234 12.05 2.74 19.53
C GLY A 234 11.56 2.21 20.88
N ALA A 235 10.46 2.74 21.43
CA ALA A 235 9.87 2.27 22.69
C ALA A 235 9.21 0.89 22.56
N SER A 236 8.65 0.57 21.37
CA SER A 236 8.04 -0.72 21.10
C SER A 236 9.04 -1.89 21.10
N GLY A 237 10.29 -1.64 20.70
CA GLY A 237 11.37 -2.65 20.69
C GLY A 237 11.84 -3.13 22.07
N ASN A 238 11.60 -2.35 23.13
CA ASN A 238 11.95 -2.71 24.51
C ASN A 238 10.82 -3.45 25.26
N SER A 239 9.64 -3.59 24.64
CA SER A 239 8.45 -4.12 25.33
C SER A 239 8.28 -5.65 25.22
N THR A 240 9.15 -6.36 24.49
CA THR A 240 9.10 -7.83 24.33
C THR A 240 10.10 -8.62 25.18
N MET A 241 10.81 -7.99 26.14
CA MET A 241 11.66 -8.69 27.11
C MET A 241 11.29 -8.39 28.56
N SER A 242 10.06 -8.73 28.97
CA SER A 242 9.81 -8.99 30.39
C SER A 242 8.67 -9.99 30.59
N SER A 243 8.93 -10.96 31.46
CA SER A 243 8.04 -12.02 31.96
C SER A 243 7.97 -13.35 31.19
N ARG A 244 9.11 -14.03 31.08
CA ARG A 244 9.18 -15.47 31.43
C ARG A 244 10.36 -15.71 32.35
N HIS A 245 10.20 -15.33 33.62
CA HIS A 245 11.05 -15.88 34.67
C HIS A 245 10.41 -17.16 35.19
N SER A 246 11.12 -18.27 34.98
CA SER A 246 10.91 -19.55 35.63
C SER A 246 10.74 -19.39 37.14
N ALA A 247 9.68 -19.98 37.68
CA ALA A 247 9.63 -20.41 39.07
C ALA A 247 9.53 -21.94 39.09
N TYR A 248 10.68 -22.60 38.96
CA TYR A 248 10.87 -23.90 39.58
C TYR A 248 10.88 -23.66 41.09
N HIS A 249 9.85 -24.10 41.80
CA HIS A 249 9.98 -24.40 43.22
C HIS A 249 9.29 -25.72 43.54
N ARG A 250 10.14 -26.67 43.94
CA ARG A 250 9.81 -27.89 44.66
C ARG A 250 8.92 -27.56 45.86
N LEU A 251 7.88 -28.35 46.07
CA LEU A 251 7.43 -28.76 47.39
C LEU A 251 7.03 -30.23 47.29
N GLY A 252 7.77 -31.07 48.02
CA GLY A 252 7.38 -32.44 48.27
C GLY A 252 6.40 -32.51 49.43
N LEU A 253 5.43 -33.40 49.30
CA LEU A 253 5.13 -34.50 50.23
C LEU A 253 4.34 -35.54 49.43
#